data_AF-A0A927NNB9-F1
#
_entry.id   AF-A0A927NNB9-F1
#
_cell.length_a   1.000
_cell.length_b   1.000
_cell.length_c   1.000
_cell.angle_alpha   90.00
_cell.angle_beta   90.00
_cell.angle_gamma   90.00
#
_symmetry.space_group_name_H-M   'P 1'
#
loop_
_entity.id
_entity.type
_entity.pdbx_description
1 polymer ?
#
loop_
_entity_poly.entity_id
_entity_poly.type
_entity_poly.pdbx_seq_one_letter_code
_entity_poly.pdbx_strand_id
1 'polypeptide(L)'
;MEERIIDDEYGRGIRLKKTEDGYVDVTDELAEKPEEEGEEMAFEFPVLETDEDDEDLVGLSPEEALELRRKKAEAAQRLFEEYTQVCKEGERLLEEKNFAAAEAEFEKALLLDGLATAASVGYWRAKTEDFTNPDVLVGEYADASIESLEYDLGVEAVEQIKKQYKNELQTRYDELAQEEKPLLEKVQAAQERRRGLLSQRLKKRTLFFFAIALPMIAALVLTAVFALRIFTPDGEKFILWTIVLGCVSFLFFVAFIVATNKLLNALRMKRANEILGKTEDGAKLVEIQDYMTIYACLLDMQ
;
A
#
# COMPACT_ATOMS: atom_id res chain seq x y z
N MET A 1 -45.66 -4.19 -15.20
CA MET A 1 -44.97 -5.15 -14.32
C MET A 1 -43.95 -5.84 -15.19
N GLU A 2 -42.69 -5.60 -14.86
CA GLU A 2 -41.51 -6.20 -15.47
C GLU A 2 -41.41 -7.66 -14.98
N GLU A 3 -41.09 -8.59 -15.88
CA GLU A 3 -40.59 -9.90 -15.48
C GLU A 3 -39.25 -10.17 -16.17
N ARG A 4 -38.26 -10.47 -15.32
CA ARG A 4 -36.88 -10.88 -15.62
C ARG A 4 -36.88 -12.37 -16.00
N ILE A 5 -36.19 -12.74 -17.08
CA ILE A 5 -34.90 -13.46 -17.13
C ILE A 5 -34.84 -14.70 -16.22
N ILE A 6 -34.85 -15.88 -16.85
CA ILE A 6 -34.05 -17.05 -16.44
C ILE A 6 -33.48 -17.71 -17.72
N ASP A 7 -32.24 -18.16 -17.54
CA ASP A 7 -31.29 -18.90 -18.38
C ASP A 7 -31.82 -19.84 -19.46
N ASP A 8 -31.07 -19.97 -20.56
CA ASP A 8 -30.24 -21.16 -20.79
C ASP A 8 -29.46 -21.03 -22.11
N GLU A 9 -28.15 -21.25 -21.98
CA GLU A 9 -27.37 -22.25 -22.71
C GLU A 9 -27.69 -22.53 -24.20
N TYR A 10 -26.63 -22.63 -25.01
CA TYR A 10 -26.57 -23.05 -26.43
C TYR A 10 -26.78 -21.97 -27.50
N GLY A 11 -25.66 -21.40 -27.94
CA GLY A 11 -25.56 -20.68 -29.20
C GLY A 11 -24.18 -20.83 -29.83
N ARG A 12 -23.71 -22.07 -30.01
CA ARG A 12 -22.52 -22.37 -30.85
C ARG A 12 -22.80 -21.83 -32.26
N GLY A 13 -22.21 -20.69 -32.58
CA GLY A 13 -22.32 -20.06 -33.89
C GLY A 13 -21.60 -20.89 -34.95
N ILE A 14 -22.33 -21.78 -35.63
CA ILE A 14 -21.88 -22.41 -36.88
C ILE A 14 -21.85 -21.30 -37.94
N ARG A 15 -20.65 -20.96 -38.43
CA ARG A 15 -20.45 -19.97 -39.49
C ARG A 15 -20.80 -20.61 -40.83
N LEU A 16 -22.01 -20.33 -41.35
CA LEU A 16 -22.43 -20.70 -42.69
C LEU A 16 -21.87 -19.69 -43.71
N LYS A 17 -21.20 -20.17 -44.78
CA LYS A 17 -20.79 -19.35 -45.93
C LYS A 17 -21.73 -19.65 -47.10
N LYS A 18 -22.26 -18.60 -47.73
CA LYS A 18 -23.25 -18.68 -48.81
C LYS A 18 -22.55 -18.87 -50.16
N THR A 19 -22.97 -19.87 -50.93
CA THR A 19 -22.64 -20.05 -52.36
C THR A 19 -23.92 -20.27 -53.15
N GLU A 20 -23.89 -20.06 -54.47
CA GLU A 20 -25.06 -19.79 -55.35
C GLU A 20 -26.15 -20.88 -55.45
N ASP A 21 -26.00 -22.08 -54.86
CA ASP A 21 -27.00 -23.17 -54.93
C ASP A 21 -27.42 -23.77 -53.57
N GLY A 22 -27.36 -23.01 -52.49
CA GLY A 22 -27.95 -23.40 -51.19
C GLY A 22 -26.99 -24.09 -50.20
N TYR A 23 -27.41 -24.15 -48.92
CA TYR A 23 -26.56 -24.53 -47.78
C TYR A 23 -26.41 -26.06 -47.64
N VAL A 24 -25.18 -26.56 -47.50
CA VAL A 24 -24.86 -27.95 -47.16
C VAL A 24 -24.08 -27.96 -45.85
N ASP A 25 -24.56 -28.78 -44.91
CA ASP A 25 -23.99 -29.00 -43.57
C ASP A 25 -22.72 -29.85 -43.68
N VAL A 26 -21.63 -29.46 -43.00
CA VAL A 26 -20.36 -30.19 -43.04
C VAL A 26 -20.02 -30.72 -41.65
N THR A 27 -20.67 -31.83 -41.29
CA THR A 27 -20.15 -32.80 -40.32
C THR A 27 -20.61 -34.19 -40.75
N ASP A 28 -19.73 -34.95 -41.40
CA ASP A 28 -19.37 -36.31 -40.97
C ASP A 28 -18.34 -36.97 -41.93
N GLU A 29 -17.17 -37.22 -41.34
CA GLU A 29 -16.36 -38.44 -41.36
C GLU A 29 -15.73 -39.04 -42.65
N LEU A 30 -14.40 -39.21 -42.52
CA LEU A 30 -13.50 -40.27 -43.04
C LEU A 30 -13.21 -40.35 -44.56
N ALA A 31 -11.95 -40.07 -44.94
CA ALA A 31 -11.01 -41.07 -45.48
C ALA A 31 -9.64 -40.48 -45.91
N GLU A 32 -8.59 -41.21 -45.53
CA GLU A 32 -7.26 -41.37 -46.18
C GLU A 32 -6.17 -40.27 -46.11
N LYS A 33 -5.07 -40.65 -45.43
CA LYS A 33 -3.68 -40.14 -45.54
C LYS A 33 -3.11 -40.40 -46.95
N PRO A 34 -2.15 -39.60 -47.48
CA PRO A 34 -0.75 -39.70 -47.05
C PRO A 34 0.04 -38.38 -46.96
N GLU A 35 1.27 -38.54 -46.46
CA GLU A 35 2.33 -37.63 -46.05
C GLU A 35 2.77 -36.59 -47.10
N GLU A 36 3.10 -35.37 -46.66
CA GLU A 36 4.32 -34.63 -47.05
C GLU A 36 4.56 -33.39 -46.15
N GLU A 37 5.71 -33.43 -45.47
CA GLU A 37 6.67 -32.35 -45.13
C GLU A 37 6.20 -30.92 -44.74
N GLY A 38 6.63 -30.50 -43.53
CA GLY A 38 6.95 -29.10 -43.24
C GLY A 38 6.10 -28.41 -42.16
N GLU A 39 6.17 -28.84 -40.90
CA GLU A 39 5.73 -28.00 -39.78
C GLU A 39 6.74 -26.85 -39.58
N GLU A 40 6.58 -25.76 -40.33
CA GLU A 40 7.05 -24.45 -39.88
C GLU A 40 6.18 -24.06 -38.68
N MET A 41 6.75 -24.22 -37.50
CA MET A 41 6.18 -23.79 -36.23
C MET A 41 6.07 -22.26 -36.25
N ALA A 42 4.95 -21.75 -36.74
CA ALA A 42 4.62 -20.33 -36.67
C ALA A 42 4.38 -19.97 -35.20
N PHE A 43 5.42 -19.43 -34.56
CA PHE A 43 5.28 -18.75 -33.28
C PHE A 43 4.40 -17.51 -33.51
N GLU A 44 3.14 -17.56 -33.06
CA GLU A 44 2.35 -16.36 -32.85
C GLU A 44 3.01 -15.56 -31.74
N PHE A 45 3.68 -14.48 -32.14
CA PHE A 45 4.15 -13.46 -31.22
C PHE A 45 2.95 -12.89 -30.46
N PRO A 46 3.05 -12.67 -29.14
CA PRO A 46 2.08 -11.82 -28.46
C PRO A 46 2.15 -10.45 -29.14
N VAL A 47 1.07 -10.09 -29.82
CA VAL A 47 0.85 -8.72 -30.30
C VAL A 47 0.79 -7.89 -29.04
N LEU A 48 1.88 -7.18 -28.74
CA LEU A 48 1.80 -6.01 -27.88
C LEU A 48 0.76 -5.10 -28.56
N GLU A 49 -0.44 -5.04 -27.97
CA GLU A 49 -1.52 -4.15 -28.40
C GLU A 49 -1.02 -2.71 -28.23
N THR A 50 -0.29 -2.21 -29.22
CA THR A 50 -0.15 -0.78 -29.41
C THR A 50 -1.42 -0.32 -30.13
N ASP A 51 -2.46 -0.05 -29.34
CA ASP A 51 -3.69 0.66 -29.76
C ASP A 51 -3.43 2.11 -30.23
N GLU A 52 -2.16 2.49 -30.47
CA GLU A 52 -1.72 3.78 -30.99
C GLU A 52 -1.46 3.75 -32.52
N ASP A 53 -1.99 2.75 -33.23
CA ASP A 53 -1.61 2.47 -34.62
C ASP A 53 -2.24 3.41 -35.68
N ASP A 54 -3.01 4.42 -35.29
CA ASP A 54 -3.75 5.26 -36.25
C ASP A 54 -3.25 6.70 -36.41
N GLU A 55 -2.35 7.23 -35.57
CA GLU A 55 -1.88 8.63 -35.73
C GLU A 55 -0.68 8.75 -36.67
N ASP A 56 0.25 7.78 -36.66
CA ASP A 56 1.44 7.77 -37.50
C ASP A 56 1.18 7.30 -38.95
N LEU A 57 0.06 6.61 -39.19
CA LEU A 57 -0.28 6.02 -40.49
C LEU A 57 -1.15 6.94 -41.37
N VAL A 58 -1.60 8.08 -40.84
CA VAL A 58 -2.44 9.03 -41.56
C VAL A 58 -1.59 9.85 -42.55
N GLY A 59 -1.78 9.56 -43.84
CA GLY A 59 -1.16 10.33 -44.94
C GLY A 59 0.01 9.65 -45.65
N LEU A 60 0.39 8.43 -45.26
CA LEU A 60 1.42 7.62 -45.93
C LEU A 60 0.86 6.82 -47.11
N SER A 61 1.70 6.58 -48.12
CA SER A 61 1.36 5.65 -49.21
C SER A 61 1.26 4.21 -48.68
N PRO A 62 0.39 3.33 -49.23
CA PRO A 62 0.27 1.94 -48.80
C PRO A 62 1.61 1.15 -48.76
N GLU A 63 2.55 1.48 -49.64
CA GLU A 63 3.91 0.89 -49.64
C GLU A 63 4.78 1.41 -48.49
N GLU A 64 4.68 2.69 -48.14
CA GLU A 64 5.43 3.31 -47.04
C GLU A 64 4.88 2.86 -45.68
N ALA A 65 3.57 2.62 -45.57
CA ALA A 65 2.94 2.05 -44.37
C ALA A 65 3.39 0.60 -44.11
N LEU A 66 3.58 -0.20 -45.17
CA LEU A 66 4.11 -1.57 -45.08
C LEU A 66 5.59 -1.56 -44.67
N GLU A 67 6.41 -0.68 -45.23
CA GLU A 67 7.81 -0.53 -44.81
C GLU A 67 7.94 -0.04 -43.36
N LEU A 68 7.09 0.88 -42.92
CA LEU A 68 7.06 1.35 -41.53
C LEU A 68 6.69 0.22 -40.58
N ARG A 69 5.65 -0.57 -40.89
CA ARG A 69 5.28 -1.77 -40.12
C ARG A 69 6.41 -2.78 -40.08
N ARG A 70 7.10 -3.01 -41.18
CA ARG A 70 8.23 -3.95 -41.25
C ARG A 70 9.41 -3.47 -40.42
N LYS A 71 9.73 -2.17 -40.46
CA LYS A 71 10.78 -1.57 -39.62
C LYS A 71 10.41 -1.60 -38.13
N LYS A 72 9.15 -1.31 -37.78
CA LYS A 72 8.65 -1.43 -36.40
C LYS A 72 8.70 -2.89 -35.93
N ALA A 73 8.30 -3.84 -36.76
CA ALA A 73 8.38 -5.27 -36.46
C ALA A 73 9.82 -5.77 -36.31
N GLU A 74 10.75 -5.36 -37.19
CA GLU A 74 12.17 -5.70 -37.08
C GLU A 74 12.81 -5.07 -35.83
N ALA A 75 12.42 -3.85 -35.46
CA ALA A 75 12.87 -3.21 -34.22
C ALA A 75 12.31 -3.94 -32.98
N ALA A 76 11.03 -4.30 -32.99
CA ALA A 76 10.40 -5.08 -31.92
C ALA A 76 11.06 -6.46 -31.75
N GLN A 77 11.39 -7.14 -32.85
CA GLN A 77 12.12 -8.42 -32.82
C GLN A 77 13.50 -8.26 -32.19
N ARG A 78 14.26 -7.21 -32.55
CA ARG A 78 15.58 -6.97 -31.94
C ARG A 78 15.49 -6.70 -30.44
N LEU A 79 14.50 -5.91 -30.01
CA LEU A 79 14.26 -5.65 -28.59
C LEU A 79 13.89 -6.94 -27.85
N PHE A 80 13.04 -7.78 -28.43
CA PHE A 80 12.67 -9.07 -27.86
C PHE A 80 13.86 -10.04 -27.76
N GLU A 81 14.72 -10.09 -28.78
CA GLU A 81 15.94 -10.89 -28.77
C GLU A 81 16.92 -10.42 -27.70
N GLU A 82 17.11 -9.11 -27.57
CA GLU A 82 17.96 -8.50 -26.55
C GLU A 82 17.42 -8.80 -25.15
N TYR A 83 16.12 -8.57 -24.92
CA TYR A 83 15.42 -8.93 -23.69
C TYR A 83 15.62 -10.41 -23.33
N THR A 84 15.42 -11.31 -24.29
CA THR A 84 15.55 -12.76 -24.07
C THR A 84 16.99 -13.14 -23.70
N GLN A 85 17.99 -12.48 -24.27
CA GLN A 85 19.40 -12.71 -23.91
C GLN A 85 19.70 -12.23 -22.50
N VAL A 86 19.27 -11.02 -22.15
CA VAL A 86 19.48 -10.44 -20.82
C VAL A 86 18.79 -11.28 -19.73
N CYS A 87 17.56 -11.75 -19.97
CA CYS A 87 16.86 -12.64 -19.05
C CYS A 87 17.60 -13.98 -18.85
N LYS A 88 18.14 -14.59 -19.91
CA LYS A 88 18.94 -15.82 -19.80
C LYS A 88 20.24 -15.61 -19.04
N GLU A 89 20.89 -14.45 -19.22
CA GLU A 89 22.09 -14.10 -18.47
C GLU A 89 21.75 -13.88 -16.98
N GLY A 90 20.64 -13.21 -16.68
CA GLY A 90 20.11 -13.06 -15.33
C GLY A 90 19.80 -14.40 -14.66
N GLU A 91 19.14 -15.32 -15.36
CA GLU A 91 18.86 -16.67 -14.87
C GLU A 91 20.14 -17.47 -14.58
N ARG A 92 21.14 -17.39 -15.47
CA ARG A 92 22.45 -18.01 -15.22
C ARG A 92 23.12 -17.43 -13.97
N LEU A 93 23.04 -16.12 -13.76
CA LEU A 93 23.60 -15.46 -12.58
C LEU A 93 22.86 -15.85 -11.29
N LEU A 94 21.55 -16.10 -11.35
CA LEU A 94 20.78 -16.69 -10.24
C LEU A 94 21.27 -18.09 -9.92
N GLU A 95 21.49 -18.94 -10.92
CA GLU A 95 22.04 -20.30 -10.72
C GLU A 95 23.44 -20.28 -10.10
N GLU A 96 24.26 -19.30 -10.49
CA GLU A 96 25.59 -19.05 -9.92
C GLU A 96 25.56 -18.41 -8.52
N LYS A 97 24.37 -18.10 -7.99
CA LYS A 97 24.13 -17.40 -6.71
C LYS A 97 24.73 -16.00 -6.64
N ASN A 98 24.93 -15.36 -7.79
CA ASN A 98 25.39 -13.99 -7.86
C ASN A 98 24.19 -13.03 -7.96
N PHE A 99 23.48 -12.89 -6.85
CA PHE A 99 22.22 -12.14 -6.78
C PHE A 99 22.35 -10.67 -7.17
N ALA A 100 23.44 -9.99 -6.76
CA ALA A 100 23.64 -8.57 -7.09
C ALA A 100 23.87 -8.33 -8.59
N ALA A 101 24.57 -9.26 -9.27
CA ALA A 101 24.73 -9.17 -10.72
C ALA A 101 23.44 -9.55 -11.45
N ALA A 102 22.72 -10.55 -10.95
CA ALA A 102 21.41 -10.94 -11.50
C ALA A 102 20.40 -9.79 -11.41
N GLU A 103 20.34 -9.08 -10.28
CA GLU A 103 19.46 -7.91 -10.10
C GLU A 103 19.72 -6.85 -11.18
N ALA A 104 20.99 -6.52 -11.44
CA ALA A 104 21.35 -5.54 -12.44
C ALA A 104 21.01 -5.96 -13.88
N GLU A 105 21.07 -7.26 -14.21
CA GLU A 105 20.63 -7.74 -15.52
C GLU A 105 19.11 -7.74 -15.64
N PHE A 106 18.36 -8.13 -14.60
CA PHE A 106 16.89 -8.05 -14.64
C PHE A 106 16.38 -6.60 -14.63
N GLU A 107 17.07 -5.67 -13.98
CA GLU A 107 16.76 -4.24 -14.06
C GLU A 107 16.93 -3.74 -15.51
N LYS A 108 17.99 -4.16 -16.22
CA LYS A 108 18.14 -3.86 -17.65
C LYS A 108 17.02 -4.47 -18.50
N ALA A 109 16.58 -5.69 -18.18
CA ALA A 109 15.47 -6.33 -18.88
C ALA A 109 14.14 -5.57 -18.65
N LEU A 110 13.89 -5.07 -17.43
CA LEU A 110 12.73 -4.24 -17.10
C LEU A 110 12.77 -2.85 -17.78
N LEU A 111 13.97 -2.31 -18.06
CA LEU A 111 14.10 -1.08 -18.85
C LEU A 111 13.74 -1.27 -20.33
N LEU A 112 13.88 -2.49 -20.85
CA LEU A 112 13.51 -2.84 -22.23
C LEU A 112 12.00 -3.13 -22.33
N ASP A 113 11.46 -3.86 -21.36
CA ASP A 113 10.02 -4.15 -21.25
C ASP A 113 9.57 -4.10 -19.78
N GLY A 114 8.90 -3.01 -19.41
CA GLY A 114 8.56 -2.67 -18.03
C GLY A 114 7.53 -3.57 -17.36
N LEU A 115 6.81 -4.41 -18.11
CA LEU A 115 5.78 -5.32 -17.58
C LEU A 115 6.08 -6.79 -17.91
N ALA A 116 7.31 -7.10 -18.33
CA ALA A 116 7.66 -8.45 -18.70
C ALA A 116 7.70 -9.38 -17.48
N THR A 117 6.75 -10.32 -17.42
CA THR A 117 6.55 -11.24 -16.30
C THR A 117 7.83 -12.00 -15.89
N ALA A 118 8.65 -12.43 -16.85
CA ALA A 118 9.86 -13.19 -16.53
C ALA A 118 10.97 -12.31 -15.91
N ALA A 119 11.11 -11.07 -16.38
CA ALA A 119 12.10 -10.13 -15.83
C ALA A 119 11.71 -9.66 -14.42
N SER A 120 10.42 -9.40 -14.17
CA SER A 120 9.96 -8.99 -12.85
C SER A 120 10.08 -10.13 -11.83
N VAL A 121 9.71 -11.37 -12.18
CA VAL A 121 9.93 -12.53 -11.30
C VAL A 121 11.42 -12.75 -11.05
N GLY A 122 12.27 -12.66 -12.08
CA GLY A 122 13.72 -12.79 -11.95
C GLY A 122 14.34 -11.72 -11.06
N TYR A 123 13.91 -10.46 -11.22
CA TYR A 123 14.34 -9.33 -10.39
C TYR A 123 14.05 -9.58 -8.91
N TRP A 124 12.82 -9.98 -8.58
CA TRP A 124 12.43 -10.24 -7.19
C TRP A 124 13.09 -11.46 -6.60
N ARG A 125 13.34 -12.50 -7.40
CA ARG A 125 14.17 -13.63 -6.98
C ARG A 125 15.60 -13.20 -6.68
N ALA A 126 16.21 -12.34 -7.49
CA ALA A 126 17.54 -11.81 -7.22
C ALA A 126 17.55 -11.01 -5.91
N LYS A 127 16.57 -10.12 -5.74
CA LYS A 127 16.50 -9.20 -4.60
C LYS A 127 16.18 -9.88 -3.27
N THR A 128 15.39 -10.95 -3.29
CA THR A 128 15.04 -11.75 -2.11
C THR A 128 16.01 -12.92 -1.86
N GLU A 129 17.08 -13.04 -2.65
CA GLU A 129 18.02 -14.17 -2.63
C GLU A 129 17.29 -15.53 -2.76
N ASP A 130 16.49 -15.67 -3.82
CA ASP A 130 15.53 -16.76 -4.04
C ASP A 130 14.58 -16.98 -2.85
N PHE A 131 14.01 -15.90 -2.31
CA PHE A 131 13.11 -15.92 -1.15
C PHE A 131 13.71 -16.49 0.14
N THR A 132 15.05 -16.54 0.24
CA THR A 132 15.73 -16.79 1.52
C THR A 132 15.49 -15.63 2.50
N ASN A 133 15.39 -14.40 1.97
CA ASN A 133 15.02 -13.22 2.74
C ASN A 133 13.81 -12.50 2.09
N PRO A 134 12.59 -13.00 2.33
CA PRO A 134 11.38 -12.44 1.73
C PRO A 134 10.99 -11.09 2.33
N ASP A 135 11.58 -10.69 3.47
CA ASP A 135 11.28 -9.44 4.16
C ASP A 135 11.70 -8.22 3.31
N VAL A 136 12.65 -8.37 2.39
CA VAL A 136 13.11 -7.27 1.51
C VAL A 136 11.98 -6.78 0.60
N LEU A 137 11.22 -7.72 0.02
CA LEU A 137 10.03 -7.41 -0.77
C LEU A 137 9.00 -6.69 0.09
N VAL A 138 8.71 -7.25 1.25
CA VAL A 138 7.68 -6.71 2.15
C VAL A 138 8.08 -5.34 2.71
N GLY A 139 9.35 -5.11 3.00
CA GLY A 139 9.88 -3.84 3.50
C GLY A 139 9.73 -2.71 2.49
N GLU A 140 9.93 -2.96 1.20
CA GLU A 140 9.74 -1.95 0.15
C GLU A 140 8.27 -1.59 -0.07
N TYR A 141 7.37 -2.56 0.13
CA TYR A 141 5.94 -2.37 0.01
C TYR A 141 5.23 -2.19 1.36
N ALA A 142 5.95 -1.99 2.46
CA ALA A 142 5.36 -1.87 3.81
C ALA A 142 4.35 -0.71 3.89
N ASP A 143 4.66 0.39 3.19
CA ASP A 143 3.82 1.59 3.12
C ASP A 143 2.85 1.58 1.92
N ALA A 144 2.93 0.58 1.05
CA ALA A 144 2.18 0.48 -0.21
C ALA A 144 1.16 -0.66 -0.15
N SER A 145 0.00 -0.49 -0.79
CA SER A 145 -0.98 -1.58 -0.89
C SER A 145 -0.49 -2.68 -1.84
N ILE A 146 -1.07 -3.88 -1.77
CA ILE A 146 -0.82 -4.96 -2.74
C ILE A 146 -1.19 -4.52 -4.17
N GLU A 147 -2.15 -3.61 -4.31
CA GLU A 147 -2.47 -2.99 -5.60
C GLU A 147 -1.24 -2.28 -6.21
N SER A 148 -0.34 -1.72 -5.39
CA SER A 148 0.94 -1.18 -5.84
C SER A 148 1.90 -2.26 -6.30
N LEU A 149 1.91 -3.43 -5.64
CA LEU A 149 2.75 -4.55 -6.04
C LEU A 149 2.29 -5.13 -7.39
N GLU A 150 0.99 -5.31 -7.58
CA GLU A 150 0.43 -5.77 -8.86
C GLU A 150 0.62 -4.74 -9.98
N TYR A 151 0.56 -3.45 -9.65
CA TYR A 151 0.85 -2.37 -10.59
C TYR A 151 2.32 -2.33 -11.02
N ASP A 152 3.26 -2.51 -10.08
CA ASP A 152 4.69 -2.40 -10.35
C ASP A 152 5.28 -3.66 -10.99
N LEU A 153 4.79 -4.85 -10.63
CA LEU A 153 5.34 -6.13 -11.11
C LEU A 153 4.54 -6.75 -12.26
N GLY A 154 3.27 -6.37 -12.39
CA GLY A 154 2.28 -7.07 -13.21
C GLY A 154 1.59 -8.21 -12.44
N VAL A 155 0.28 -8.36 -12.69
CA VAL A 155 -0.59 -9.36 -12.03
C VAL A 155 -0.06 -10.79 -12.21
N GLU A 156 0.40 -11.13 -13.41
CA GLU A 156 0.91 -12.48 -13.71
C GLU A 156 2.17 -12.83 -12.92
N ALA A 157 3.06 -11.85 -12.70
CA ALA A 157 4.32 -12.05 -11.99
C ALA A 157 4.06 -12.29 -10.50
N VAL A 158 3.15 -11.51 -9.92
CA VAL A 158 2.70 -11.69 -8.53
C VAL A 158 2.07 -13.07 -8.36
N GLU A 159 1.19 -13.50 -9.28
CA GLU A 159 0.61 -14.84 -9.23
C GLU A 159 1.66 -15.96 -9.31
N GLN A 160 2.69 -15.81 -10.14
CA GLN A 160 3.78 -16.79 -10.22
C GLN A 160 4.56 -16.87 -8.91
N ILE A 161 4.90 -15.72 -8.30
CA ILE A 161 5.57 -15.65 -7.00
C ILE A 161 4.70 -16.32 -5.92
N LYS A 162 3.41 -16.02 -5.87
CA LYS A 162 2.45 -16.63 -4.93
C LYS A 162 2.40 -18.16 -5.07
N LYS A 163 2.41 -18.68 -6.30
CA LYS A 163 2.34 -20.12 -6.57
C LYS A 163 3.65 -20.85 -6.26
N GLN A 164 4.78 -20.27 -6.65
CA GLN A 164 6.10 -20.91 -6.52
C GLN A 164 6.61 -20.86 -5.08
N TYR A 165 6.46 -19.74 -4.38
CA TYR A 165 7.06 -19.49 -3.06
C TYR A 165 6.07 -19.54 -1.90
N LYS A 166 4.91 -20.20 -2.11
CA LYS A 166 3.85 -20.26 -1.10
C LYS A 166 4.32 -20.81 0.24
N ASN A 167 5.17 -21.84 0.21
CA ASN A 167 5.60 -22.52 1.44
C ASN A 167 6.59 -21.66 2.24
N GLU A 168 7.48 -20.97 1.55
CA GLU A 168 8.46 -20.05 2.10
C GLU A 168 7.76 -18.84 2.75
N LEU A 169 6.79 -18.25 2.04
CA LEU A 169 5.96 -17.16 2.54
C LEU A 169 5.13 -17.61 3.76
N GLN A 170 4.55 -18.82 3.72
CA GLN A 170 3.80 -19.39 4.84
C GLN A 170 4.69 -19.59 6.06
N THR A 171 5.88 -20.15 5.86
CA THR A 171 6.84 -20.41 6.94
C THR A 171 7.24 -19.11 7.61
N ARG A 172 7.54 -18.06 6.82
CA ARG A 172 7.87 -16.74 7.34
C ARG A 172 6.70 -16.10 8.09
N TYR A 173 5.48 -16.22 7.56
CA TYR A 173 4.28 -15.75 8.25
C TYR A 173 4.10 -16.42 9.62
N ASP A 174 4.31 -17.73 9.69
CA ASP A 174 4.18 -18.49 10.95
C ASP A 174 5.28 -18.11 11.96
N GLU A 175 6.50 -17.82 11.49
CA GLU A 175 7.58 -17.28 12.32
C GLU A 175 7.22 -15.90 12.89
N LEU A 176 6.75 -14.99 12.04
CA LEU A 176 6.31 -13.65 12.48
C LEU A 176 5.14 -13.74 13.46
N ALA A 177 4.18 -14.63 13.23
CA ALA A 177 3.07 -14.87 14.15
C ALA A 177 3.51 -15.43 15.51
N GLN A 178 4.63 -16.16 15.56
CA GLN A 178 5.23 -16.62 16.81
C GLN A 178 5.98 -15.50 17.54
N GLU A 179 6.62 -14.58 16.81
CA GLU A 179 7.30 -13.41 17.36
C GLU A 179 6.31 -12.33 17.85
N GLU A 180 5.20 -12.15 17.15
CA GLU A 180 4.16 -11.15 17.45
C GLU A 180 3.55 -11.39 18.83
N LYS A 181 3.15 -12.64 19.14
CA LYS A 181 2.44 -12.99 20.39
C LYS A 181 3.14 -12.50 21.67
N PRO A 182 4.41 -12.87 21.94
CA PRO A 182 5.10 -12.43 23.16
C PRO A 182 5.39 -10.92 23.14
N LEU A 183 5.56 -10.31 21.96
CA LEU A 183 5.82 -8.88 21.86
C LEU A 183 4.55 -8.06 22.13
N LEU A 184 3.41 -8.48 21.57
CA LEU A 184 2.08 -7.93 21.81
C LEU A 184 1.75 -7.96 23.30
N GLU A 185 1.93 -9.10 23.96
CA GLU A 185 1.70 -9.24 25.40
C GLU A 185 2.58 -8.29 26.22
N LYS A 186 3.87 -8.18 25.88
CA LYS A 186 4.81 -7.27 26.55
C LYS A 186 4.38 -5.80 26.39
N VAL A 187 4.04 -5.39 25.17
CA VAL A 187 3.63 -4.01 24.86
C VAL A 187 2.31 -3.67 25.56
N GLN A 188 1.31 -4.55 25.47
CA GLN A 188 0.02 -4.38 26.14
C GLN A 188 0.18 -4.30 27.65
N ALA A 189 0.94 -5.21 28.26
CA ALA A 189 1.22 -5.19 29.71
C ALA A 189 1.92 -3.89 30.14
N ALA A 190 2.87 -3.39 29.34
CA ALA A 190 3.55 -2.12 29.60
C ALA A 190 2.59 -0.93 29.48
N GLN A 191 1.72 -0.91 28.46
CA GLN A 191 0.70 0.11 28.26
C GLN A 191 -0.30 0.14 29.41
N GLU A 192 -0.81 -1.02 29.85
CA GLU A 192 -1.76 -1.13 30.95
C GLU A 192 -1.21 -0.62 32.28
N ARG A 193 0.03 -1.01 32.61
CA ARG A 193 0.74 -0.50 33.79
C ARG A 193 0.82 1.03 33.77
N ARG A 194 1.09 1.62 32.60
CA ARG A 194 1.15 3.08 32.43
C ARG A 194 -0.23 3.73 32.45
N ARG A 195 -1.27 3.10 31.87
CA ARG A 195 -2.66 3.62 31.85
C ARG A 195 -3.17 3.94 33.26
N GLY A 196 -2.94 3.04 34.22
CA GLY A 196 -3.31 3.26 35.62
C GLY A 196 -2.66 4.51 36.21
N LEU A 197 -1.33 4.62 36.09
CA LEU A 197 -0.56 5.75 36.61
C LEU A 197 -0.91 7.08 35.91
N LEU A 198 -1.07 7.06 34.59
CA LEU A 198 -1.41 8.24 33.79
C LEU A 198 -2.82 8.73 34.07
N SER A 199 -3.78 7.82 34.28
CA SER A 199 -5.16 8.20 34.64
C SER A 199 -5.21 8.90 36.01
N GLN A 200 -4.45 8.41 37.00
CA GLN A 200 -4.34 9.05 38.31
C GLN A 200 -3.65 10.41 38.23
N ARG A 201 -2.56 10.51 37.46
CA ARG A 201 -1.88 11.78 37.22
C ARG A 201 -2.83 12.78 36.55
N LEU A 202 -3.59 12.36 35.54
CA LEU A 202 -4.57 13.21 34.86
C LEU A 202 -5.64 13.71 35.84
N LYS A 203 -6.24 12.83 36.65
CA LYS A 203 -7.23 13.22 37.69
C LYS A 203 -6.67 14.26 38.67
N LYS A 204 -5.42 14.09 39.12
CA LYS A 204 -4.77 15.06 40.02
C LYS A 204 -4.54 16.40 39.32
N ARG A 205 -4.14 16.40 38.03
CA ARG A 205 -3.91 17.63 37.25
C ARG A 205 -5.21 18.34 36.88
N THR A 206 -6.28 17.62 36.57
CA THR A 206 -7.60 18.22 36.30
C THR A 206 -8.16 18.86 37.56
N LEU A 207 -8.08 18.18 38.71
CA LEU A 207 -8.50 18.75 39.99
C LEU A 207 -7.72 20.03 40.31
N PHE A 208 -6.39 20.01 40.16
CA PHE A 208 -5.55 21.19 40.36
C PHE A 208 -5.89 22.34 39.41
N PHE A 209 -6.17 22.04 38.14
CA PHE A 209 -6.60 23.03 37.15
C PHE A 209 -7.90 23.72 37.58
N PHE A 210 -8.94 22.96 37.94
CA PHE A 210 -10.21 23.55 38.37
C PHE A 210 -10.11 24.30 39.71
N ALA A 211 -9.28 23.81 40.64
CA ALA A 211 -9.02 24.47 41.91
C ALA A 211 -8.40 25.87 41.74
N ILE A 212 -7.71 26.14 40.62
CA ILE A 212 -7.13 27.45 40.30
C ILE A 212 -8.04 28.25 39.37
N ALA A 213 -8.65 27.60 38.36
CA ALA A 213 -9.48 28.26 37.37
C ALA A 213 -10.74 28.89 37.98
N LEU A 214 -11.42 28.18 38.89
CA LEU A 214 -12.65 28.66 39.52
C LEU A 214 -12.44 29.94 40.34
N PRO A 215 -11.49 30.02 41.29
CA PRO A 215 -11.25 31.25 42.03
C PRO A 215 -10.69 32.38 41.15
N MET A 216 -9.90 32.07 40.11
CA MET A 216 -9.46 33.06 39.14
C MET A 216 -10.65 33.74 38.44
N ILE A 217 -11.59 32.94 37.92
CA ILE A 217 -12.79 33.45 37.23
C ILE A 217 -13.66 34.24 38.21
N ALA A 218 -13.86 33.72 39.43
CA ALA A 218 -14.63 34.44 40.46
C ALA A 218 -13.99 35.79 40.81
N ALA A 219 -12.67 35.84 41.01
CA ALA A 219 -11.95 37.08 41.30
C ALA A 219 -12.03 38.07 40.12
N LEU A 220 -11.93 37.59 38.88
CA LEU A 220 -12.06 38.41 37.67
C LEU A 220 -13.47 39.00 37.55
N VAL A 221 -14.52 38.20 37.76
CA VAL A 221 -15.91 38.67 37.74
C VAL A 221 -16.15 39.71 38.84
N LEU A 222 -15.68 39.44 40.07
CA LEU A 222 -15.81 40.40 41.17
C LEU A 222 -15.06 41.71 40.87
N THR A 223 -13.86 41.64 40.30
CA THR A 223 -13.10 42.82 39.88
C THR A 223 -13.89 43.66 38.88
N ALA A 224 -14.53 43.03 37.89
CA ALA A 224 -15.37 43.71 36.92
C ALA A 224 -16.61 44.36 37.56
N VAL A 225 -17.29 43.66 38.46
CA VAL A 225 -18.46 44.20 39.19
C VAL A 225 -18.08 45.41 40.02
N PHE A 226 -16.97 45.36 40.76
CA PHE A 226 -16.51 46.49 41.56
C PHE A 226 -16.02 47.66 40.70
N ALA A 227 -15.37 47.38 39.56
CA ALA A 227 -14.96 48.41 38.62
C ALA A 227 -16.16 49.21 38.08
N LEU A 228 -17.29 48.54 37.81
CA LEU A 228 -18.54 49.20 37.38
C LEU A 228 -19.19 50.08 38.46
N ARG A 229 -18.82 49.89 39.74
CA ARG A 229 -19.39 50.62 40.89
C ARG A 229 -18.52 51.80 41.35
N ILE A 230 -17.40 52.07 40.68
CA ILE A 230 -16.45 53.14 41.07
C ILE A 230 -17.11 54.53 41.12
N PHE A 231 -18.08 54.83 40.25
CA PHE A 231 -18.74 56.15 40.20
C PHE A 231 -19.89 56.35 41.22
N THR A 232 -20.03 55.46 42.19
CA THR A 232 -21.06 55.56 43.25
C THR A 232 -20.58 56.37 44.46
N PRO A 233 -21.47 56.81 45.38
CA PRO A 233 -21.08 57.65 46.53
C PRO A 233 -20.01 57.03 47.46
N ASP A 234 -19.90 55.70 47.49
CA ASP A 234 -18.85 54.94 48.21
C ASP A 234 -17.64 54.59 47.30
N GLY A 235 -17.43 55.33 46.21
CA GLY A 235 -16.48 55.03 45.13
C GLY A 235 -15.04 54.72 45.58
N GLU A 236 -14.55 55.41 46.61
CA GLU A 236 -13.20 55.20 47.16
C GLU A 236 -12.98 53.75 47.66
N LYS A 237 -14.00 53.15 48.30
CA LYS A 237 -13.92 51.75 48.78
C LYS A 237 -13.89 50.78 47.60
N PHE A 238 -14.65 51.07 46.55
CA PHE A 238 -14.70 50.22 45.36
C PHE A 238 -13.39 50.25 44.57
N ILE A 239 -12.69 51.39 44.50
CA ILE A 239 -11.35 51.49 43.90
C ILE A 239 -10.35 50.57 44.62
N LEU A 240 -10.31 50.61 45.96
CA LEU A 240 -9.41 49.75 46.75
C LEU A 240 -9.66 48.26 46.47
N TRP A 241 -10.93 47.83 46.50
CA TRP A 241 -11.30 46.44 46.25
C TRP A 241 -11.01 45.97 44.82
N THR A 242 -11.22 46.84 43.82
CA THR A 242 -10.87 46.54 42.41
C THR A 242 -9.37 46.30 42.25
N ILE A 243 -8.51 47.11 42.89
CA ILE A 243 -7.05 46.92 42.83
C ILE A 243 -6.65 45.60 43.49
N VAL A 244 -7.13 45.35 44.71
CA VAL A 244 -6.80 44.13 45.47
C VAL A 244 -7.23 42.87 44.72
N LEU A 245 -8.48 42.82 44.26
CA LEU A 245 -9.01 41.66 43.52
C LEU A 245 -8.36 41.51 42.14
N GLY A 246 -7.98 42.62 41.49
CA GLY A 246 -7.21 42.60 40.25
C GLY A 246 -5.83 41.96 40.44
N CYS A 247 -5.09 42.35 41.48
CA CYS A 247 -3.80 41.73 41.82
C CYS A 247 -3.95 40.23 42.15
N VAL A 248 -4.97 39.87 42.93
CA VAL A 248 -5.27 38.46 43.27
C VAL A 248 -5.61 37.66 42.00
N SER A 249 -6.46 38.20 41.12
CA SER A 249 -6.82 37.58 39.84
C SER A 249 -5.59 37.35 38.96
N PHE A 250 -4.68 38.33 38.90
CA PHE A 250 -3.43 38.19 38.14
C PHE A 250 -2.51 37.10 38.70
N LEU A 251 -2.37 36.98 40.02
CA LEU A 251 -1.59 35.90 40.65
C LEU A 251 -2.20 34.52 40.32
N PHE A 252 -3.53 34.40 40.38
CA PHE A 252 -4.22 33.18 39.96
C PHE A 252 -4.08 32.90 38.47
N PHE A 253 -4.03 33.93 37.62
CA PHE A 253 -3.79 33.79 36.18
C PHE A 253 -2.41 33.20 35.86
N VAL A 254 -1.36 33.65 36.55
CA VAL A 254 -0.02 33.05 36.40
C VAL A 254 -0.03 31.57 36.83
N ALA A 255 -0.68 31.26 37.96
CA ALA A 255 -0.83 29.88 38.42
C ALA A 255 -1.67 29.03 37.44
N PHE A 256 -2.67 29.62 36.80
CA PHE A 256 -3.53 28.99 35.79
C PHE A 256 -2.75 28.59 34.54
N ILE A 257 -1.84 29.43 34.05
CA ILE A 257 -0.96 29.09 32.91
C ILE A 257 -0.13 27.84 33.24
N VAL A 258 0.48 27.80 34.44
CA VAL A 258 1.28 26.64 34.88
C VAL A 258 0.40 25.38 35.02
N ALA A 259 -0.81 25.52 35.56
CA ALA A 259 -1.76 24.42 35.69
C ALA A 259 -2.20 23.88 34.32
N THR A 260 -2.46 24.77 33.36
CA THR A 260 -2.85 24.44 31.99
C THR A 260 -1.74 23.66 31.28
N ASN A 261 -0.49 24.13 31.34
CA ASN A 261 0.65 23.43 30.75
C ASN A 261 0.84 22.02 31.35
N LYS A 262 0.70 21.89 32.67
CA LYS A 262 0.79 20.59 33.35
C LYS A 262 -0.36 19.64 32.95
N LEU A 263 -1.57 20.18 32.73
CA LEU A 263 -2.71 19.39 32.27
C LEU A 263 -2.54 18.93 30.82
N LEU A 264 -2.13 19.84 29.92
CA LEU A 264 -1.86 19.52 28.52
C LEU A 264 -0.77 18.46 28.39
N ASN A 265 0.31 18.56 29.17
CA ASN A 265 1.35 17.54 29.19
C ASN A 265 0.82 16.18 29.68
N ALA A 266 -0.02 16.15 30.71
CA ALA A 266 -0.64 14.89 31.15
C ALA A 266 -1.54 14.26 30.08
N LEU A 267 -2.31 15.09 29.34
CA LEU A 267 -3.12 14.64 28.21
C LEU A 267 -2.26 14.11 27.06
N ARG A 268 -1.18 14.82 26.70
CA ARG A 268 -0.22 14.40 25.68
C ARG A 268 0.42 13.06 26.04
N MET A 269 0.85 12.87 27.29
CA MET A 269 1.43 11.61 27.75
C MET A 269 0.40 10.47 27.73
N LYS A 270 -0.86 10.73 28.09
CA LYS A 270 -1.93 9.73 27.97
C LYS A 270 -2.12 9.30 26.51
N ARG A 271 -2.22 10.26 25.58
CA ARG A 271 -2.34 9.95 24.14
C ARG A 271 -1.12 9.21 23.61
N ALA A 272 0.08 9.65 23.98
CA ALA A 272 1.32 9.02 23.54
C ALA A 272 1.45 7.56 24.01
N ASN A 273 0.87 7.20 25.15
CA ASN A 273 0.87 5.82 25.64
C ASN A 273 0.00 4.87 24.81
N GLU A 274 -1.00 5.40 24.10
CA GLU A 274 -1.90 4.60 23.25
C GLU A 274 -1.34 4.40 21.83
N ILE A 275 -0.27 5.12 21.46
CA ILE A 275 0.38 4.99 20.15
C ILE A 275 1.50 3.95 20.28
N LEU A 276 1.36 2.82 19.57
CA LEU A 276 2.31 1.68 19.62
C LEU A 276 3.71 2.10 19.15
N GLY A 277 3.82 2.80 18.01
CA GLY A 277 5.10 3.20 17.40
C GLY A 277 5.96 4.22 18.16
N LYS A 278 5.59 4.63 19.38
CA LYS A 278 6.40 5.57 20.20
C LYS A 278 7.41 4.89 21.12
N THR A 279 7.34 3.58 21.23
CA THR A 279 8.29 2.76 21.99
C THR A 279 9.01 1.83 21.04
N GLU A 280 10.27 1.50 21.30
CA GLU A 280 11.04 0.57 20.46
C GLU A 280 10.30 -0.77 20.28
N ASP A 281 9.83 -1.38 21.37
CA ASP A 281 9.05 -2.63 21.33
C ASP A 281 7.73 -2.49 20.54
N GLY A 282 7.11 -1.31 20.59
CA GLY A 282 5.86 -1.06 19.88
C GLY A 282 6.06 -0.67 18.42
N ALA A 283 7.21 -0.10 18.05
CA ALA A 283 7.60 0.12 16.65
C ALA A 283 7.90 -1.22 15.97
N LYS A 284 8.66 -2.10 16.65
CA LYS A 284 8.88 -3.48 16.19
C LYS A 284 7.58 -4.26 16.03
N LEU A 285 6.63 -4.07 16.95
CA LEU A 285 5.32 -4.72 16.83
C LEU A 285 4.54 -4.22 15.60
N VAL A 286 4.57 -2.91 15.33
CA VAL A 286 3.91 -2.34 14.14
C VAL A 286 4.55 -2.88 12.88
N GLU A 287 5.88 -2.90 12.80
CA GLU A 287 6.62 -3.47 11.65
C GLU A 287 6.25 -4.95 11.41
N ILE A 288 6.22 -5.78 12.45
CA ILE A 288 5.79 -7.18 12.34
C ILE A 288 4.34 -7.29 11.85
N GLN A 289 3.44 -6.44 12.35
CA GLN A 289 2.03 -6.45 11.95
C GLN A 289 1.83 -5.99 10.50
N ASP A 290 2.57 -4.98 10.06
CA ASP A 290 2.57 -4.51 8.68
C ASP A 290 3.07 -5.63 7.75
N TYR A 291 4.15 -6.32 8.15
CA TYR A 291 4.71 -7.42 7.37
C TYR A 291 3.74 -8.60 7.29
N MET A 292 3.14 -8.99 8.42
CA MET A 292 2.11 -10.04 8.44
C MET A 292 0.90 -9.71 7.59
N THR A 293 0.51 -8.44 7.48
CA THR A 293 -0.61 -8.00 6.63
C THR A 293 -0.28 -8.23 5.15
N ILE A 294 0.92 -7.88 4.72
CA ILE A 294 1.36 -8.09 3.34
C ILE A 294 1.51 -9.58 3.03
N TYR A 295 2.10 -10.36 3.94
CA TYR A 295 2.17 -11.82 3.79
C TYR A 295 0.79 -12.48 3.73
N ALA A 296 -0.14 -12.05 4.58
CA ALA A 296 -1.52 -12.55 4.56
C ALA A 296 -2.18 -12.29 3.20
N CYS A 297 -1.97 -11.11 2.62
CA CYS A 297 -2.47 -10.81 1.28
C CYS A 297 -1.75 -11.58 0.16
N LEU A 298 -0.44 -11.83 0.28
CA LEU A 298 0.28 -12.69 -0.65
C LEU A 298 -0.19 -14.15 -0.57
N LEU A 299 -0.61 -14.60 0.60
CA LEU A 299 -1.12 -15.94 0.85
C LEU A 299 -2.63 -16.09 0.63
N ASP A 300 -3.31 -15.02 0.21
CA ASP A 300 -4.77 -14.92 0.07
C ASP A 300 -5.54 -15.31 1.36
N MET A 301 -4.96 -14.98 2.52
CA MET A 301 -5.53 -15.16 3.85
C MET A 301 -6.31 -13.90 4.26
N GLN A 302 -7.50 -13.70 3.69
CA GLN A 302 -8.45 -12.66 4.13
C GLN A 302 -9.66 -13.26 4.84
#